data_AF-A0A534DGW2-F1
#
_entry.id   AF-A0A534DGW2-F1
#
_cell.length_a   1.000
_cell.length_b   1.000
_cell.length_c   1.000
_cell.angle_alpha   90.00
_cell.angle_beta   90.00
_cell.angle_gamma   90.00
#
_symmetry.space_group_name_H-M   'P 1'
#
loop_
_entity.id
_entity.type
_entity.pdbx_description
1 polymer ?
#
loop_
_entity_poly.entity_id
_entity_poly.type
_entity_poly.pdbx_seq_one_letter_code
_entity_poly.pdbx_strand_id
1 'polypeptide(L)'
;LLRRVRDYAQMRGDGRIDEGVADAALDLLEVDRQGFDTLDRKLLTAIIERFDGGPVGIDSLAATLGEERGTLEDVTEPFLIQQGFLVRTARGRMVTRASYLHLGLKPPERAAATLPLFEDPR
;
A
#
# COMPACT_ATOMS: atom_id res chain seq x y z
N LEU A 1 15.07 1.68 9.00
CA LEU A 1 14.57 3.07 8.90
C LEU A 1 15.18 3.99 9.97
N LEU A 2 15.00 3.71 11.27
CA LEU A 2 15.51 4.56 12.38
C LEU A 2 17.02 4.87 12.33
N ARG A 3 17.86 3.95 11.83
CA ARG A 3 19.30 4.18 11.66
C ARG A 3 19.62 5.21 10.57
N ARG A 4 18.89 5.19 9.44
CA ARG A 4 19.12 6.15 8.33
C ARG A 4 18.68 7.56 8.68
N VAL A 5 17.56 7.70 9.40
CA VAL A 5 17.11 8.99 9.94
C VAL A 5 18.12 9.55 10.94
N ARG A 6 18.67 8.69 11.80
CA ARG A 6 19.73 9.06 12.75
C ARG A 6 21.01 9.49 12.05
N ASP A 7 21.45 8.76 11.03
CA ASP A 7 22.68 9.07 10.27
C ASP A 7 22.52 10.39 9.49
N TYR A 8 21.32 10.68 8.95
CA TYR A 8 21.01 11.96 8.30
C TYR A 8 21.01 13.15 9.28
N ALA A 9 20.37 12.98 10.45
CA ALA A 9 20.34 14.00 11.48
C ALA A 9 21.74 14.31 12.06
N GLN A 10 22.59 13.29 12.19
CA GLN A 10 23.98 13.46 12.65
C GLN A 10 24.86 14.18 11.62
N MET A 11 24.62 14.04 10.31
CA MET A 11 25.42 14.70 9.27
C MET A 11 24.99 16.14 8.96
N ARG A 12 23.73 16.53 9.21
CA ARG A 12 23.20 17.83 8.76
C ARG A 12 22.66 18.78 9.84
N GLY A 13 22.41 18.33 11.06
CA GLY A 13 21.84 19.19 12.09
C GLY A 13 22.44 18.96 13.46
N ASP A 14 23.63 19.49 13.75
CA ASP A 14 24.24 19.68 15.08
C ASP A 14 23.92 18.65 16.20
N GLY A 15 23.63 17.40 15.84
CA GLY A 15 23.16 16.35 16.75
C GLY A 15 21.71 16.48 17.28
N ARG A 16 20.87 17.41 16.81
CA ARG A 16 19.47 17.57 17.27
C ARG A 16 18.47 17.22 16.15
N ILE A 17 17.60 16.23 16.42
CA ILE A 17 16.46 15.89 15.56
C ILE A 17 15.33 16.86 15.90
N ASP A 18 15.04 17.81 15.02
CA ASP A 18 13.82 18.61 15.05
C ASP A 18 12.80 18.12 14.01
N GLU A 19 11.58 18.66 14.05
CA GLU A 19 10.49 18.28 13.15
C GLU A 19 10.86 18.50 11.66
N GLY A 20 11.61 19.56 11.35
CA GLY A 20 12.06 19.85 9.98
C GLY A 20 13.10 18.86 9.46
N VAL A 21 14.02 18.40 10.31
CA VAL A 21 15.00 17.35 9.97
C VAL A 21 14.32 16.00 9.81
N ALA A 22 13.29 15.70 10.62
CA ALA A 22 12.53 14.47 10.49
C ALA A 22 11.72 14.43 9.17
N ASP A 23 11.05 15.53 8.82
CA ASP A 23 10.30 15.65 7.57
C ASP A 23 11.23 15.53 6.35
N ALA A 24 12.35 16.26 6.36
CA ALA A 24 13.36 16.17 5.31
C ALA A 24 13.99 14.78 5.17
N ALA A 25 14.13 14.03 6.27
CA ALA A 25 14.62 12.66 6.24
C ALA A 25 13.56 11.67 5.71
N LEU A 26 12.28 11.88 6.00
CA LEU A 26 11.17 11.08 5.48
C LEU A 26 10.96 11.31 3.98
N ASP A 27 11.03 12.58 3.54
CA ASP A 27 11.04 12.95 2.12
C ASP A 27 12.19 12.28 1.37
N LEU A 28 13.40 12.28 1.96
CA LEU A 28 14.57 11.63 1.38
C LEU A 28 14.43 10.10 1.30
N LEU A 29 13.61 9.51 2.18
CA LEU A 29 13.32 8.08 2.20
C LEU A 29 12.12 7.70 1.30
N GLU A 30 11.53 8.69 0.60
CA GLU A 30 10.32 8.53 -0.22
C GLU A 30 9.17 7.87 0.56
N VAL A 31 9.08 8.10 1.86
CA VAL A 31 7.99 7.57 2.69
C VAL A 31 6.87 8.60 2.73
N ASP A 32 5.66 8.20 2.32
CA ASP A 32 4.55 9.13 2.34
C ASP A 32 3.96 9.33 3.75
N ARG A 33 2.96 10.22 3.85
CA ARG A 33 2.30 10.54 5.12
C ARG A 33 1.58 9.37 5.79
N GLN A 34 1.24 8.32 5.03
CA GLN A 34 0.65 7.09 5.56
C GLN A 34 1.70 6.02 5.92
N GLY A 35 2.98 6.35 5.72
CA GLY A 35 4.09 5.45 6.00
C GLY A 35 4.41 4.48 4.87
N PHE A 36 3.85 4.67 3.67
CA PHE A 36 4.17 3.79 2.54
C PHE A 36 5.53 4.12 1.97
N ASP A 37 6.32 3.08 1.75
CA ASP A 37 7.55 3.18 1.01
C ASP A 37 7.30 3.06 -0.51
N THR A 38 8.38 3.07 -1.27
CA THR A 38 8.31 2.99 -2.73
C THR A 38 7.80 1.64 -3.22
N LEU A 39 8.01 0.55 -2.49
CA LEU A 39 7.53 -0.78 -2.87
C LEU A 39 6.02 -0.90 -2.61
N ASP A 40 5.53 -0.39 -1.47
CA ASP A 40 4.10 -0.33 -1.14
C ASP A 40 3.30 0.35 -2.26
N ARG A 41 3.74 1.55 -2.67
CA ARG A 41 3.08 2.31 -3.74
C ARG A 41 3.16 1.58 -5.08
N LYS A 42 4.31 1.00 -5.42
CA LYS A 42 4.46 0.22 -6.65
C LYS A 42 3.53 -0.99 -6.68
N LEU A 43 3.36 -1.69 -5.56
CA LEU A 43 2.45 -2.83 -5.47
C LEU A 43 1.00 -2.41 -5.66
N LEU A 44 0.53 -1.37 -4.96
CA LEU A 44 -0.84 -0.88 -5.10
C LEU A 44 -1.12 -0.38 -6.52
N THR A 45 -0.20 0.41 -7.08
CA THR A 45 -0.29 0.92 -8.46
C THR A 45 -0.30 -0.22 -9.48
N ALA A 46 0.56 -1.24 -9.32
CA ALA A 46 0.57 -2.38 -10.22
C ALA A 46 -0.77 -3.14 -10.22
N ILE A 47 -1.36 -3.37 -9.05
CA ILE A 47 -2.69 -4.03 -8.95
C ILE A 47 -3.76 -3.19 -9.64
N ILE A 48 -3.74 -1.87 -9.47
CA ILE A 48 -4.74 -0.97 -10.06
C ILE A 48 -4.58 -0.87 -11.59
N GLU A 49 -3.38 -0.55 -12.06
CA GLU A 49 -3.17 -0.20 -13.47
C GLU A 49 -3.01 -1.42 -14.39
N ARG A 50 -2.49 -2.54 -13.87
CA ARG A 50 -2.20 -3.74 -14.69
C ARG A 50 -3.20 -4.86 -14.51
N PHE A 51 -3.96 -4.84 -13.42
CA PHE A 51 -4.92 -5.90 -13.07
C PHE A 51 -6.31 -5.35 -12.73
N ASP A 52 -6.61 -4.10 -13.09
CA ASP A 52 -7.90 -3.43 -12.89
C ASP A 52 -8.43 -3.51 -11.45
N GLY A 53 -7.53 -3.55 -10.46
CA GLY A 53 -7.87 -3.68 -9.05
C GLY A 53 -7.81 -5.10 -8.47
N GLY A 54 -7.50 -6.10 -9.31
CA GLY A 54 -7.41 -7.53 -8.95
C GLY A 54 -8.70 -8.31 -9.23
N PRO A 55 -8.77 -9.61 -8.85
CA PRO A 55 -7.81 -10.37 -8.05
C PRO A 55 -6.58 -10.84 -8.86
N VAL A 56 -5.39 -10.74 -8.26
CA VAL A 56 -4.12 -11.16 -8.88
C VAL A 56 -3.30 -12.08 -7.97
N GLY A 57 -2.65 -13.09 -8.56
CA GLY A 57 -1.77 -14.02 -7.85
C GLY A 57 -0.45 -13.38 -7.42
N ILE A 58 0.15 -13.89 -6.33
CA ILE A 58 1.40 -13.32 -5.82
C ILE A 58 2.57 -13.50 -6.78
N ASP A 59 2.63 -14.65 -7.47
CA ASP A 59 3.71 -14.92 -8.42
C ASP A 59 3.65 -13.94 -9.61
N SER A 60 2.45 -13.57 -10.06
CA SER A 60 2.25 -12.55 -11.09
C SER A 60 2.65 -11.16 -10.61
N LEU A 61 2.36 -10.81 -9.35
CA LEU A 61 2.79 -9.54 -8.76
C LEU A 61 4.31 -9.48 -8.61
N ALA A 62 4.92 -10.54 -8.08
CA ALA A 62 6.37 -10.68 -7.97
C ALA A 62 7.06 -10.49 -9.32
N ALA A 63 6.58 -11.19 -10.36
CA ALA A 63 7.11 -11.06 -11.72
C ALA A 63 6.92 -9.65 -12.31
N THR A 64 5.80 -9.01 -12.02
CA THR A 64 5.47 -7.65 -12.50
C THR A 64 6.35 -6.59 -11.85
N LEU A 65 6.65 -6.75 -10.57
CA LEU A 65 7.43 -5.80 -9.77
C LEU A 65 8.95 -6.09 -9.83
N GLY A 66 9.35 -7.28 -10.28
CA GLY A 66 10.75 -7.72 -10.26
C GLY A 66 11.24 -8.04 -8.84
N GLU A 67 10.32 -8.43 -7.96
CA GLU A 67 10.57 -8.65 -6.54
C GLU A 67 10.40 -10.12 -6.16
N GLU A 68 11.00 -10.52 -5.03
CA GLU A 68 10.78 -11.85 -4.49
C GLU A 68 9.39 -11.96 -3.86
N ARG A 69 8.71 -13.09 -4.11
CA ARG A 69 7.43 -13.42 -3.49
C ARG A 69 7.47 -13.25 -1.95
N GLY A 70 8.50 -13.77 -1.29
CA GLY A 70 8.64 -13.71 0.17
C GLY A 70 8.71 -12.26 0.68
N THR A 71 9.38 -11.37 -0.05
CA THR A 71 9.40 -9.94 0.28
C THR A 71 7.99 -9.35 0.26
N LEU A 72 7.20 -9.66 -0.77
CA LEU A 72 5.84 -9.16 -0.85
C LEU A 72 4.94 -9.73 0.27
N GLU A 73 4.97 -11.05 0.50
CA GLU A 73 4.09 -11.71 1.48
C GLU A 73 4.47 -11.42 2.94
N ASP A 74 5.77 -11.38 3.25
CA ASP A 74 6.24 -11.33 4.64
C ASP A 74 6.57 -9.90 5.10
N VAL A 75 6.84 -8.98 4.17
CA VAL A 75 7.24 -7.60 4.50
C VAL A 75 6.17 -6.59 4.11
N THR A 76 5.69 -6.61 2.86
CA THR A 76 4.81 -5.56 2.31
C THR A 76 3.33 -5.79 2.65
N GLU A 77 2.80 -6.99 2.36
CA GLU A 77 1.38 -7.33 2.54
C GLU A 77 0.86 -7.08 3.97
N PRO A 78 1.57 -7.44 5.06
CA PRO A 78 1.04 -7.31 6.41
C PRO A 78 0.61 -5.88 6.75
N PHE A 79 1.41 -4.88 6.36
CA PHE A 79 1.10 -3.48 6.63
C PHE A 79 -0.08 -2.99 5.78
N LEU A 80 -0.05 -3.27 4.47
CA LEU A 80 -1.11 -2.84 3.55
C LEU A 80 -2.47 -3.47 3.88
N ILE A 81 -2.48 -4.72 4.34
CA ILE A 81 -3.70 -5.40 4.81
C ILE A 81 -4.18 -4.76 6.11
N GLN A 82 -3.29 -4.54 7.08
CA GLN A 82 -3.64 -3.94 8.37
C GLN A 82 -4.21 -2.51 8.22
N GLN A 83 -3.65 -1.72 7.31
CA GLN A 83 -4.13 -0.36 7.01
C GLN A 83 -5.38 -0.36 6.09
N GLY A 84 -5.82 -1.53 5.59
CA GLY A 84 -7.04 -1.67 4.79
C GLY A 84 -6.90 -1.28 3.32
N PHE A 85 -5.68 -1.30 2.77
CA PHE A 85 -5.39 -0.99 1.36
C PHE A 85 -5.38 -2.23 0.47
N LEU A 86 -5.07 -3.38 1.06
CA LEU A 86 -5.01 -4.66 0.35
C LEU A 86 -5.92 -5.69 1.01
N VAL A 87 -6.57 -6.52 0.20
CA VAL A 87 -7.36 -7.66 0.67
C VAL A 87 -6.85 -8.93 0.01
N ARG A 88 -6.54 -9.92 0.85
CA ARG A 88 -6.26 -11.28 0.40
C ARG A 88 -7.57 -12.05 0.25
N THR A 89 -7.77 -12.64 -0.93
CA THR A 89 -8.91 -13.51 -1.22
C THR A 89 -8.44 -14.87 -1.70
N ALA A 90 -9.35 -15.85 -1.78
CA ALA A 90 -9.05 -17.17 -2.35
C ALA A 90 -8.56 -17.10 -3.81
N ARG A 91 -8.92 -16.04 -4.54
CA ARG A 91 -8.55 -15.84 -5.96
C ARG A 91 -7.28 -15.00 -6.15
N GLY A 92 -6.75 -14.41 -5.08
CA GLY A 92 -5.60 -13.50 -5.15
C GLY A 92 -5.79 -12.22 -4.34
N ARG A 93 -4.95 -11.24 -4.63
CA ARG A 93 -4.89 -9.93 -3.97
C ARG A 93 -5.74 -8.93 -4.73
N MET A 94 -6.51 -8.14 -4.00
CA MET A 94 -7.29 -7.04 -4.54
C MET A 94 -7.02 -5.78 -3.74
N VAL A 95 -7.00 -4.63 -4.41
CA VAL A 95 -6.94 -3.35 -3.70
C VAL A 95 -8.32 -2.93 -3.22
N THR A 96 -8.36 -2.14 -2.16
CA THR A 96 -9.60 -1.54 -1.68
C THR A 96 -9.83 -0.17 -2.30
N ARG A 97 -11.02 0.38 -2.06
CA ARG A 97 -11.35 1.78 -2.36
C ARG A 97 -10.34 2.76 -1.74
N ALA A 98 -9.76 2.44 -0.58
CA ALA A 98 -8.79 3.32 0.10
C ALA A 98 -7.53 3.51 -0.75
N SER A 99 -7.08 2.47 -1.44
CA SER A 99 -5.90 2.52 -2.32
C SER A 99 -6.08 3.46 -3.50
N TYR A 100 -7.26 3.41 -4.15
CA TYR A 100 -7.57 4.37 -5.21
C TYR A 100 -7.52 5.80 -4.67
N LEU A 101 -8.19 6.08 -3.56
CA LEU A 101 -8.22 7.43 -2.99
C LEU A 101 -6.85 7.94 -2.57
N HIS A 102 -6.04 7.07 -1.97
CA HIS A 102 -4.70 7.42 -1.54
C HIS A 102 -3.77 7.73 -2.71
N LEU A 103 -3.91 7.02 -3.83
CA LEU A 103 -3.19 7.32 -5.07
C LEU A 103 -3.83 8.46 -5.90
N GLY A 104 -4.87 9.12 -5.37
CA GLY A 104 -5.57 10.22 -6.07
C GLY A 104 -6.44 9.77 -7.25
N LEU A 105 -6.77 8.48 -7.33
CA LEU A 105 -7.54 7.87 -8.41
C LEU A 105 -9.02 7.77 -8.06
N LYS A 106 -9.89 7.78 -9.09
CA LYS A 106 -11.32 7.53 -8.93
C LYS A 106 -11.53 6.02 -8.73
N PRO A 107 -12.10 5.57 -7.60
CA PRO A 107 -12.42 4.16 -7.42
C PRO A 107 -13.53 3.72 -8.40
N PRO A 108 -13.51 2.46 -8.86
CA PRO A 108 -14.59 1.92 -9.67
C PRO A 108 -15.92 2.00 -8.90
N GLU A 109 -16.99 2.34 -9.61
CA GLU A 109 -18.32 2.32 -9.02
C GLU A 109 -18.63 0.90 -8.58
N ARG A 110 -18.83 0.71 -7.27
CA ARG A 110 -19.20 -0.58 -6.72
C ARG A 110 -20.55 -0.92 -7.35
N ALA A 111 -20.60 -1.95 -8.20
CA ALA A 111 -21.88 -2.56 -8.54
C ALA A 111 -22.48 -2.96 -7.21
N ALA A 112 -23.48 -2.21 -6.74
CA ALA A 112 -24.17 -2.53 -5.52
C ALA A 112 -24.67 -3.96 -5.69
N ALA A 113 -24.04 -4.90 -4.99
CA ALA A 113 -24.67 -6.18 -4.75
C ALA A 113 -25.86 -5.85 -3.85
N THR A 114 -26.96 -5.45 -4.47
CA THR A 114 -28.28 -5.44 -3.88
C THR A 114 -28.53 -6.88 -3.47
N LEU A 115 -28.10 -7.25 -2.27
CA LEU A 115 -28.63 -8.44 -1.63
C LEU A 115 -30.14 -8.18 -1.53
N PRO A 116 -31.01 -9.02 -2.12
CA PRO A 116 -32.42 -8.94 -1.84
C PRO A 116 -32.57 -9.26 -0.35
N LEU A 117 -32.70 -8.21 0.44
CA LEU A 117 -32.88 -8.26 1.88
C LEU A 117 -34.29 -8.79 2.12
N PHE A 118 -34.38 -10.11 2.27
CA PHE A 118 -35.52 -10.87 2.78
C PHE A 118 -36.90 -10.47 2.22
N GLU A 119 -37.39 -11.21 1.22
CA GLU A 119 -38.84 -11.29 1.02
C GLU A 119 -39.44 -12.09 2.18
N ASP A 120 -40.11 -11.38 3.07
CA ASP A 120 -40.86 -11.89 4.21
C ASP A 120 -42.12 -12.65 3.73
N PRO A 121 -42.28 -13.95 3.98
CA PRO A 121 -43.50 -14.66 3.61
C PRO A 121 -44.54 -14.44 4.71
N ARG A 122 -45.56 -13.63 4.38
CA ARG A 122 -46.82 -13.55 5.12
C ARG A 122 -47.60 -14.86 5.08
#